data_AF-A0A3R9WNS2-F1
#
_entry.id   AF-A0A3R9WNS2-F1
#
_cell.length_a   1.000
_cell.length_b   1.000
_cell.length_c   1.000
_cell.angle_alpha   90.00
_cell.angle_beta   90.00
_cell.angle_gamma   90.00
#
_symmetry.space_group_name_H-M   'P 1'
#
loop_
_entity.id
_entity.type
_entity.pdbx_description
1 polymer ?
#
loop_
_entity_poly.entity_id
_entity_poly.type
_entity_poly.pdbx_seq_one_letter_code
_entity_poly.pdbx_strand_id
1 'polypeptide(L)' 'MDIPPPETIIVRTNVVACDGAGEISPALGHPRVYLRIDEKGFVECGYCDRRYVLAGGPADSGSAEAA' A
#
# COMPACT_ATOMS: atom_id res chain seq x y z
N MET A 1 -18.24 -3.40 14.15
CA MET A 1 -17.85 -2.89 12.83
C MET A 1 -16.43 -3.35 12.60
N ASP A 2 -16.28 -4.35 11.75
CA ASP A 2 -14.99 -4.97 11.39
C ASP A 2 -14.45 -4.19 10.19
N ILE A 3 -13.40 -3.39 10.40
CA ILE A 3 -12.72 -2.69 9.32
C ILE A 3 -11.68 -3.68 8.81
N PRO A 4 -11.79 -4.14 7.55
CA PRO A 4 -10.84 -5.13 7.04
C PRO A 4 -9.42 -4.56 7.16
N PRO A 5 -8.44 -5.40 7.54
CA PRO A 5 -7.08 -4.95 7.71
C PRO A 5 -6.55 -4.30 6.42
N PRO A 6 -5.70 -3.26 6.54
CA PRO A 6 -5.20 -2.54 5.38
C PRO A 6 -4.42 -3.48 4.45
N GLU A 7 -4.77 -3.46 3.17
CA GLU A 7 -4.12 -4.26 2.14
C GLU A 7 -2.64 -3.86 2.04
N THR A 8 -1.74 -4.81 2.31
CA THR A 8 -0.29 -4.60 2.28
C THR A 8 0.30 -5.16 0.99
N ILE A 9 1.00 -4.31 0.23
CA ILE A 9 1.57 -4.62 -1.08
C ILE A 9 3.09 -4.47 -0.98
N ILE A 10 3.82 -5.56 -1.27
CA ILE A 10 5.28 -5.53 -1.30
C ILE A 10 5.74 -5.00 -2.66
N VAL A 11 6.54 -3.94 -2.63
CA VAL A 11 7.12 -3.29 -3.81
C VAL A 11 8.64 -3.36 -3.76
N ARG A 12 9.29 -3.32 -4.93
CA ARG A 12 10.76 -3.34 -5.02
C ARG A 12 11.38 -1.96 -5.23
N THR A 13 10.55 -0.94 -5.37
CA THR A 13 10.97 0.43 -5.69
C THR A 13 10.53 1.39 -4.60
N ASN A 14 11.38 2.37 -4.30
CA ASN A 14 11.03 3.44 -3.34
C ASN A 14 9.93 4.38 -3.85
N VAL A 15 9.59 4.33 -5.14
CA VAL A 15 8.48 5.10 -5.71
C VAL A 15 7.45 4.13 -6.23
N VAL A 16 6.20 4.32 -5.81
CA VAL A 16 5.06 3.48 -6.15
C VAL A 16 3.96 4.31 -6.77
N ALA A 17 3.41 3.86 -7.89
CA ALA A 17 2.20 4.43 -8.45
C ALA A 17 1.00 3.71 -7.82
N CYS A 18 0.16 4.45 -7.09
CA CYS A 18 -1.15 3.98 -6.68
C CYS A 18 -2.18 4.53 -7.67
N ASP A 19 -2.76 3.66 -8.48
CA ASP A 19 -3.78 4.00 -9.47
C ASP A 19 -5.20 4.02 -8.88
N GLY A 20 -5.37 3.71 -7.59
CA GLY A 20 -6.69 3.62 -6.93
C GLY A 20 -7.59 2.50 -7.46
N ALA A 21 -7.17 1.82 -8.52
CA ALA A 21 -7.86 0.70 -9.14
C ALA A 21 -7.44 -0.60 -8.45
N GLY A 22 -8.27 -1.10 -7.56
CA GLY A 22 -8.35 -2.53 -7.27
C GLY A 22 -9.42 -3.18 -8.16
N GLU A 23 -10.11 -4.18 -7.62
CA GLU A 23 -11.27 -4.85 -8.23
C GLU A 23 -12.52 -3.94 -8.35
N ILE A 24 -12.50 -2.79 -7.68
CA ILE A 24 -13.57 -1.80 -7.70
C ILE A 24 -13.20 -0.72 -8.71
N SER A 25 -14.10 -0.53 -9.66
CA SER A 25 -13.97 0.35 -10.82
C SER A 25 -13.25 1.68 -10.53
N PRO A 26 -12.42 2.19 -11.46
CA PRO A 26 -11.58 3.39 -11.32
C PRO A 26 -12.35 4.71 -11.06
N ALA A 27 -13.68 4.65 -10.93
CA ALA A 27 -14.55 5.77 -10.60
C ALA A 27 -14.60 6.12 -9.10
N LEU A 28 -14.13 5.25 -8.19
CA LEU A 28 -14.22 5.45 -6.73
C LEU A 28 -12.87 5.48 -5.99
N GLY A 29 -11.76 5.13 -6.64
CA GLY A 29 -10.45 5.01 -5.98
C GLY A 29 -9.79 6.37 -5.69
N HIS A 30 -9.18 6.96 -6.71
CA HIS A 30 -8.59 8.31 -6.77
C HIS A 30 -7.77 8.42 -8.07
N PRO A 31 -7.39 9.62 -8.55
CA PRO A 31 -6.43 9.74 -9.65
C PRO A 31 -5.09 9.09 -9.30
N ARG A 32 -4.32 8.64 -10.31
CA ARG A 32 -2.96 8.08 -10.10
C ARG A 32 -2.10 9.04 -9.28
N VAL A 33 -1.63 8.55 -8.14
CA VAL A 33 -0.67 9.26 -7.28
C VAL A 33 0.63 8.48 -7.18
N TYR A 34 1.75 9.19 -7.05
CA TYR A 34 3.06 8.59 -6.81
C TYR A 34 3.43 8.79 -5.35
N LEU A 35 3.51 7.68 -4.62
CA LEU A 35 3.90 7.63 -3.22
C LEU A 35 5.38 7.25 -3.14
N ARG A 36 6.10 7.88 -2.21
CA ARG A 36 7.52 7.56 -1.95
C ARG A 36 7.63 6.87 -0.62
N ILE A 37 8.33 5.74 -0.60
CA ILE A 37 8.69 5.01 0.62
C ILE A 37 9.84 5.74 1.31
N ASP A 38 9.56 6.17 2.53
CA ASP A 38 10.53 6.78 3.43
C ASP A 38 11.43 5.73 4.10
N GLU A 39 12.34 6.21 4.96
CA GLU A 39 13.32 5.42 5.72
C GLU A 39 12.69 4.33 6.60
N LYS A 40 11.40 4.47 6.90
CA LYS A 40 10.59 3.45 7.59
C LYS A 40 10.42 2.17 6.78
N GLY A 41 10.69 2.21 5.47
CA GLY A 41 10.54 1.05 4.58
C GLY A 41 9.10 0.79 4.14
N PHE A 42 8.15 1.67 4.45
CA PHE A 42 6.78 1.61 3.94
C PHE A 42 6.17 3.00 3.71
N VAL A 43 5.11 3.06 2.90
CA VAL A 43 4.26 4.24 2.69
C VAL A 43 2.79 3.82 2.58
N GLU A 44 1.88 4.64 3.06
CA GLU A 44 0.44 4.37 3.03
C GLU A 44 -0.27 5.33 2.07
N CYS A 45 -1.20 4.81 1.28
CA CYS A 45 -2.03 5.62 0.41
C CYS A 45 -3.22 6.16 1.22
N GLY A 46 -3.28 7.47 1.45
CA GLY A 46 -4.38 8.11 2.20
C GLY A 46 -5.76 8.12 1.52
N TYR A 47 -5.93 7.39 0.42
CA TYR A 47 -7.22 7.26 -0.29
C TYR A 47 -7.76 5.83 -0.25
N CYS A 48 -6.91 4.84 -0.48
CA CYS A 48 -7.30 3.42 -0.49
C CYS A 48 -6.83 2.65 0.75
N ASP A 49 -6.19 3.33 1.71
CA ASP A 49 -5.59 2.74 2.93
C ASP A 49 -4.61 1.57 2.66
N ARG A 50 -4.13 1.47 1.41
CA ARG A 50 -3.14 0.47 0.98
C ARG A 50 -1.78 0.84 1.52
N ARG A 51 -1.10 -0.15 2.12
CA ARG A 51 0.27 0.00 2.61
C ARG A 51 1.25 -0.62 1.63
N TYR A 52 2.17 0.17 1.11
CA TYR A 52 3.25 -0.28 0.25
C TYR A 52 4.53 -0.45 1.05
N VAL A 53 5.08 -1.67 1.08
CA VAL A 53 6.28 -2.02 1.85
C VAL A 53 7.42 -2.34 0.88
N LEU A 54 8.62 -1.83 1.16
CA LEU A 54 9.80 -2.12 0.35
C LEU A 54 10.30 -3.54 0.66
N ALA A 55 10.41 -4.38 -0.36
CA ALA A 55 10.93 -5.74 -0.27
C ALA A 55 12.37 -5.73 0.31
N GLY A 56 12.58 -6.43 1.42
CA GLY A 56 13.86 -6.42 2.14
C GLY A 56 14.16 -5.11 2.88
N GLY A 57 13.19 -4.21 3.00
CA GLY A 57 13.27 -3.01 3.82
C GLY A 57 13.00 -3.30 5.30
N PRO A 58 13.21 -2.32 6.20
CA PRO A 58 13.01 -2.49 7.65
C PRO A 58 11.56 -2.80 8.05
N ALA A 59 10.60 -2.60 7.16
CA ALA A 59 9.18 -2.92 7.36
C ALA A 59 8.73 -4.24 6.72
N ASP A 60 9.65 -4.98 6.08
CA ASP A 60 9.43 -6.34 5.57
C ASP A 60 9.47 -7.36 6.73
N SER A 61 8.65 -7.14 7.75
CA SER A 61 8.35 -8.14 8.77
C SER A 61 7.36 -9.11 8.15
N GLY A 62 7.89 -10.13 7.47
CA GLY A 62 7.11 -11.11 6.72
C GLY A 62 5.87 -11.58 7.48
N SER A 63 4.70 -11.25 6.94
CA SER A 63 3.39 -11.79 7.37
C SER A 63 2.89 -11.28 8.73
N ALA A 64 2.34 -10.07 8.76
CA ALA A 64 1.25 -9.70 9.65
C ALA A 64 0.16 -9.11 8.76
N GLU A 65 -1.08 -9.59 8.68
CA GLU A 65 -1.80 -10.55 9.50
C GLU A 65 -3.05 -10.90 8.65
N ALA A 66 -3.26 -12.18 8.34
CA ALA A 66 -4.52 -12.69 7.83
C ALA A 66 -4.88 -13.89 8.70
N ALA A 67 -5.59 -13.62 9.79
CA ALA A 67 -6.29 -14.59 10.61
C ALA A 67 -7.51 -13.92 11.22
#